data_AF-A0A1F0GKN1-F1
#
_entry.id   AF-A0A1F0GKN1-F1
#
_cell.length_a   1.000
_cell.length_b   1.000
_cell.length_c   1.000
_cell.angle_alpha   90.00
_cell.angle_beta   90.00
_cell.angle_gamma   90.00
#
_symmetry.space_group_name_H-M   'P 1'
#
loop_
_entity.id
_entity.type
_entity.pdbx_description
1 polymer ?
#
loop_
_entity_poly.entity_id
_entity_poly.type
_entity_poly.pdbx_seq_one_letter_code
_entity_poly.pdbx_strand_id
1 'polypeptide(L)' 'MTLLKIILILVGVAFITFGYLIYFKEKYNLINGFEGEFKSGRKTEVYAKKVGLVELIIGIIFILIGIIVIIIK' A
#
# COMPACT_ATOMS: atom_id res chain seq x y z
N MET A 1 -6.07 -17.25 16.61
CA MET A 1 -6.64 -15.90 16.35
C MET A 1 -5.64 -14.77 16.55
N THR A 2 -4.78 -14.81 17.57
CA THR A 2 -3.76 -13.76 17.81
C THR A 2 -2.80 -13.57 16.63
N LEU A 3 -2.30 -14.67 16.05
CA LEU A 3 -1.41 -14.60 14.89
C LEU A 3 -2.07 -13.89 13.69
N LEU A 4 -3.33 -14.20 13.39
CA LEU A 4 -4.08 -13.53 12.32
C LEU A 4 -4.21 -12.02 12.58
N LYS A 5 -4.53 -11.62 13.81
CA LYS A 5 -4.62 -10.20 14.22
C LYS A 5 -3.30 -9.49 13.95
N ILE A 6 -2.18 -10.09 14.35
CA ILE A 6 -0.83 -9.53 14.11
C ILE A 6 -0.54 -9.42 12.61
N ILE A 7 -0.83 -10.46 11.83
CA ILE A 7 -0.62 -10.45 10.37
C ILE A 7 -1.42 -9.34 9.71
N LEU A 8 -2.71 -9.19 10.04
CA LEU A 8 -3.57 -8.15 9.46
C LEU A 8 -3.02 -6.74 9.74
N ILE A 9 -2.57 -6.48 10.97
CA ILE A 9 -1.98 -5.19 11.33
C ILE A 9 -0.66 -4.96 10.58
N LEU A 10 0.25 -5.94 10.55
CA LEU A 10 1.53 -5.80 9.87
C LEU A 10 1.36 -5.59 8.37
N VAL A 11 0.46 -6.34 7.73
CA VAL A 11 0.15 -6.19 6.31
C VAL A 11 -0.47 -4.82 6.04
N GLY A 12 -1.44 -4.39 6.86
CA GLY A 12 -2.04 -3.06 6.73
C GLY A 12 -1.03 -1.93 6.85
N VAL A 13 -0.14 -2.00 7.84
CA VAL A 13 0.95 -1.02 8.03
C VAL A 13 1.91 -1.01 6.83
N ALA A 14 2.27 -2.19 6.31
CA ALA A 14 3.14 -2.28 5.14
C ALA A 14 2.51 -1.58 3.92
N PHE A 15 1.26 -1.89 3.59
CA PHE A 15 0.54 -1.25 2.49
C PHE A 15 0.37 0.26 2.68
N ILE A 16 0.04 0.73 3.89
CA ILE A 16 -0.02 2.18 4.17
C ILE A 16 1.34 2.83 3.94
N THR A 17 2.42 2.18 4.38
CA THR A 17 3.78 2.71 4.25
C THR A 17 4.19 2.82 2.78
N PHE A 18 4.02 1.76 1.98
CA PHE A 18 4.30 1.81 0.54
C PHE A 18 3.42 2.84 -0.17
N GLY A 19 2.11 2.82 0.09
CA GLY A 19 1.17 3.75 -0.52
C GLY A 19 1.48 5.21 -0.19
N TYR A 20 1.88 5.51 1.06
CA TYR A 20 2.32 6.85 1.47
C TYR A 20 3.59 7.29 0.74
N LEU A 21 4.59 6.41 0.68
CA LEU A 21 5.86 6.69 0.03
C LEU A 21 5.67 6.92 -1.48
N ILE A 22 4.81 6.15 -2.13
CA ILE A 22 4.51 6.29 -3.55
C ILE A 22 3.68 7.55 -3.80
N TYR A 23 2.55 7.72 -3.11
CA TYR A 23 1.59 8.80 -3.41
C TYR A 23 2.11 10.19 -3.01
N PHE A 24 2.64 10.33 -1.78
CA PHE A 24 2.99 11.63 -1.20
C PHE A 24 4.48 11.95 -1.27
N LYS A 25 5.35 10.93 -1.26
CA LYS A 25 6.82 11.12 -1.33
C LYS A 25 7.40 10.81 -2.71
N GLU A 26 6.55 10.47 -3.67
CA GLU A 26 6.90 10.24 -5.07
C GLU A 26 8.02 9.20 -5.26
N LYS A 27 8.13 8.24 -4.31
CA LYS A 27 9.08 7.13 -4.37
C LYS A 27 8.60 6.04 -5.34
N TYR A 28 8.47 6.39 -6.61
CA TYR A 28 7.91 5.49 -7.63
C TYR A 28 8.82 4.30 -7.97
N ASN A 29 10.10 4.36 -7.58
CA ASN A 29 11.01 3.22 -7.67
C ASN A 29 10.58 2.01 -6.83
N LEU A 30 9.65 2.20 -5.89
CA LEU A 30 9.01 1.11 -5.14
C LEU A 30 8.02 0.31 -6.00
N ILE A 31 7.56 0.87 -7.13
CA ILE A 31 6.74 0.15 -8.10
C ILE A 31 7.68 -0.64 -9.02
N ASN A 32 7.46 -1.95 -9.09
CA ASN A 32 8.30 -2.85 -9.89
C ASN A 32 8.37 -2.41 -11.36
N GLY A 33 9.61 -2.31 -11.87
CA GLY A 33 9.92 -1.92 -13.24
C GLY A 33 9.58 -0.46 -13.60
N PHE A 34 9.15 0.36 -12.64
CA PHE A 34 8.62 1.69 -12.94
C PHE A 34 9.61 2.58 -13.67
N GLU A 35 10.86 2.65 -13.23
CA GLU A 35 11.84 3.56 -13.83
C GLU A 35 12.09 3.28 -15.32
N GLY A 36 12.23 2.00 -15.69
CA GLY A 36 12.41 1.59 -17.09
C GLY A 36 11.17 1.88 -17.94
N GLU A 37 9.98 1.63 -17.41
CA GLU A 37 8.72 1.86 -18.11
C GLU A 37 8.33 3.34 -18.19
N PHE A 38 8.74 4.13 -17.21
CA PHE A 38 8.61 5.58 -17.21
C PHE A 38 9.50 6.21 -18.28
N LYS A 39 10.77 5.78 -18.35
CA LYS A 39 11.70 6.20 -19.41
C LYS A 39 11.19 5.85 -20.81
N SER A 40 10.52 4.71 -20.96
CA SER A 40 9.90 4.30 -22.24
C SER A 40 8.52 4.94 -22.50
N GLY A 41 8.03 5.82 -21.63
CA GLY A 41 6.71 6.46 -21.74
C GLY A 41 5.50 5.54 -21.51
N ARG A 42 5.72 4.30 -21.06
CA ARG A 42 4.66 3.30 -20.82
C ARG A 42 3.94 3.51 -19.49
N LYS A 43 4.65 3.97 -18.46
CA LYS A 43 4.09 4.37 -17.17
C LYS A 43 4.24 5.87 -16.97
N THR A 44 3.30 6.47 -16.25
CA THR A 44 3.28 7.90 -15.95
C THR A 44 3.27 8.14 -14.45
N GLU A 45 3.54 9.38 -14.05
CA GLU A 45 3.39 9.83 -12.66
C GLU A 45 1.95 9.61 -12.15
N VAL A 46 0.96 9.93 -12.98
CA VAL A 46 -0.46 9.71 -12.67
C VAL A 46 -0.75 8.23 -12.40
N TYR A 47 -0.14 7.32 -13.17
CA TYR A 47 -0.23 5.89 -12.90
C TYR A 47 0.37 5.55 -11.54
N ALA A 48 1.57 6.07 -11.22
CA ALA A 48 2.22 5.79 -9.94
C ALA A 48 1.39 6.30 -8.74
N LYS A 49 0.85 7.52 -8.85
CA LYS A 49 -0.06 8.09 -7.85
C LYS A 49 -1.32 7.21 -7.70
N LYS A 50 -1.90 6.70 -8.78
CA LYS A 50 -3.02 5.73 -8.68
C LYS A 50 -2.62 4.45 -7.92
N VAL A 51 -1.45 3.89 -8.18
CA VAL A 51 -0.94 2.71 -7.46
C VAL A 51 -0.79 3.01 -5.97
N GLY A 52 -0.13 4.11 -5.60
CA GLY A 52 0.05 4.48 -4.20
C GLY A 52 -1.28 4.71 -3.47
N LEU A 53 -2.28 5.29 -4.14
CA LEU A 53 -3.61 5.46 -3.57
C LEU A 53 -4.32 4.12 -3.33
N VAL A 54 -4.23 3.19 -4.27
CA VAL A 54 -4.79 1.84 -4.12
C VAL A 54 -4.14 1.11 -2.95
N GLU A 55 -2.82 1.20 -2.79
CA GLU A 55 -2.11 0.62 -1.64
C GLU A 55 -2.56 1.24 -0.31
N LEU A 56 -2.74 2.56 -0.25
CA LEU A 56 -3.28 3.23 0.94
C LEU A 56 -4.66 2.68 1.31
N ILE A 57 -5.57 2.57 0.33
CA ILE A 57 -6.93 2.07 0.55
C ILE A 57 -6.89 0.63 1.06
N ILE A 58 -6.11 -0.24 0.42
CA ILE A 58 -5.95 -1.64 0.83
C ILE A 58 -5.40 -1.71 2.26
N GLY A 59 -4.38 -0.92 2.57
CA GLY A 59 -3.79 -0.88 3.91
C GLY A 59 -4.77 -0.43 4.98
N ILE A 60 -5.58 0.61 4.72
CA ILE A 60 -6.64 1.06 5.63
C ILE A 60 -7.67 -0.06 5.86
N ILE A 61 -8.12 -0.74 4.80
CA ILE A 61 -9.07 -1.85 4.90
C ILE A 61 -8.51 -2.96 5.81
N PHE A 62 -7.24 -3.35 5.64
CA PHE A 62 -6.59 -4.36 6.49
C PHE A 62 -6.51 -3.94 7.95
N ILE A 63 -6.18 -2.67 8.24
CA ILE A 63 -6.18 -2.15 9.61
C ILE A 63 -7.58 -2.20 10.22
N LEU A 64 -8.61 -1.75 9.50
CA LEU A 64 -9.99 -1.77 9.99
C LEU A 64 -10.45 -3.20 10.29
N ILE A 65 -10.21 -4.15 9.38
CA ILE A 65 -10.52 -5.56 9.62
C ILE A 65 -9.74 -6.09 10.82
N GLY A 66 -8.44 -5.77 10.92
CA GLY A 66 -7.60 -6.16 12.05
C GLY A 66 -8.15 -5.67 13.40
N ILE A 67 -8.59 -4.41 13.47
CA ILE A 67 -9.22 -3.81 14.65
C ILE A 67 -10.55 -4.50 14.97
N ILE A 68 -11.42 -4.71 13.98
CA ILE A 68 -12.71 -5.39 14.15
C ILE A 68 -12.49 -6.79 14.73
N VAL A 69 -11.53 -7.55 14.19
CA VAL A 69 -11.20 -8.91 14.66
C VAL A 69 -10.59 -8.89 16.08
N ILE A 70 -9.91 -7.81 16.47
CA ILE A 70 -9.45 -7.63 17.86
C ILE A 70 -10.65 -7.43 18.79
N ILE A 71 -11.61 -6.57 18.41
CA ILE A 71 -12.76 -6.17 19.25
C ILE A 71 -13.78 -7.30 19.41
N ILE A 72 -14.15 -7.99 18.32
CA ILE A 72 -15.22 -9.00 18.31
C ILE A 72 -14.79 -10.32 19.00
N LYS A 73 -13.51 -10.41 19.39
CA LYS A 73 -12.80 -11.52 20.04
C LYS A 73 -12.63 -12.77 19.18
#